data_AF-A0A962N3K2-F1
#
_entry.id   AF-A0A962N3K2-F1
#
_cell.length_a   1.000
_cell.length_b   1.000
_cell.length_c   1.000
_cell.angle_alpha   90.00
_cell.angle_beta   90.00
_cell.angle_gamma   90.00
#
_symmetry.space_group_name_H-M   'P 1'
#
loop_
_entity.id
_entity.type
_entity.pdbx_description
1 polymer ?
#
loop_
_entity_poly.entity_id
_entity_poly.type
_entity_poly.pdbx_seq_one_letter_code
_entity_poly.pdbx_strand_id
1 'polypeptide(L)' 'IAREGVSGGETRVFDAAGPDGVRSTMLEPWSALLLDDARVMHETTPRQPEDPQVLGHRDTLVLTYRKEGFQAP' A
#
# COMPACT_ATOMS: atom_id res chain seq x y z
N ILE A 1 -11.98 2.65 -4.70
CA ILE A 1 -10.58 2.48 -5.17
C ILE A 1 -10.50 1.17 -5.92
N ALA A 2 -10.04 1.18 -7.18
CA ALA A 2 -10.12 0.04 -8.09
C ALA A 2 -8.75 -0.55 -8.43
N ARG A 3 -8.78 -1.79 -8.89
CA ARG A 3 -7.65 -2.54 -9.44
C ARG A 3 -8.14 -3.31 -10.65
N GLU A 4 -7.46 -3.18 -11.78
CA GLU A 4 -7.85 -3.86 -13.01
C GLU A 4 -6.63 -4.17 -13.87
N GLY A 5 -6.56 -5.39 -14.40
CA GLY A 5 -5.56 -5.82 -15.37
C GLY A 5 -4.11 -5.76 -14.87
N VAL A 6 -3.87 -5.88 -13.55
CA VAL A 6 -2.53 -5.86 -12.95
C VAL A 6 -2.30 -6.99 -11.97
N SER A 7 -1.11 -7.57 -12.01
CA SER A 7 -0.53 -8.45 -11.00
C SER A 7 0.44 -7.68 -10.09
N GLY A 8 0.91 -8.30 -9.00
CA GLY A 8 1.75 -7.64 -8.00
C GLY A 8 0.97 -6.62 -7.17
N GLY A 9 1.62 -5.55 -6.72
CA GLY A 9 0.99 -4.57 -5.83
C GLY A 9 0.60 -5.12 -4.46
N GLU A 10 1.31 -6.16 -4.01
CA GLU A 10 1.22 -6.74 -2.67
C GLU A 10 1.75 -5.72 -1.67
N THR A 11 0.98 -5.44 -0.63
CA THR A 11 1.42 -4.59 0.49
C THR A 11 2.13 -5.43 1.53
N ARG A 12 3.25 -4.93 2.02
CA ARG A 12 4.03 -5.55 3.09
C ARG A 12 4.19 -4.54 4.22
N VAL A 13 3.97 -4.99 5.44
CA VAL A 13 4.10 -4.19 6.66
C VAL A 13 5.07 -4.91 7.57
N PHE A 14 6.06 -4.19 8.07
CA PHE A 14 7.12 -4.69 8.93
C PHE A 14 7.14 -3.89 10.23
N ASP A 15 7.44 -4.57 11.33
CA ASP A 15 7.81 -3.88 12.57
C ASP A 15 9.09 -3.07 12.31
N ALA A 16 9.10 -1.80 12.72
CA ALA A 16 10.28 -0.96 12.60
C ALA A 16 11.42 -1.39 13.54
N ALA A 17 11.12 -2.12 14.61
CA ALA A 17 12.08 -2.56 15.62
C ALA A 17 12.40 -4.07 15.59
N GLY A 18 11.80 -4.83 14.67
CA GLY A 18 11.87 -6.28 14.66
C GLY A 18 11.81 -6.90 13.25
N PRO A 19 12.03 -8.21 13.13
CA PRO A 19 12.00 -8.90 11.84
C PRO A 19 10.57 -9.27 11.39
N ASP A 20 9.57 -9.06 12.26
CA ASP A 20 8.20 -9.49 12.02
C ASP A 20 7.55 -8.66 10.91
N GLY A 21 6.75 -9.34 10.10
CA GLY A 21 6.02 -8.67 9.03
C GLY A 21 4.89 -9.50 8.46
N VAL A 22 3.96 -8.82 7.83
CA VAL A 22 2.78 -9.41 7.19
C VAL A 22 2.67 -8.96 5.74
N ARG A 23 2.02 -9.79 4.93
CA ARG A 23 1.79 -9.53 3.51
C ARG A 23 0.31 -9.63 3.22
N SER A 24 -0.20 -8.69 2.44
CA SER A 24 -1.60 -8.68 2.01
C SER A 24 -1.76 -7.97 0.68
N THR A 25 -2.63 -8.49 -0.17
CA THR A 25 -3.03 -7.81 -1.42
C THR A 25 -4.47 -7.32 -1.25
N MET A 26 -4.67 -6.00 -1.35
CA MET A 26 -6.00 -5.40 -1.33
C MET A 26 -6.71 -5.65 -2.66
N LEU A 27 -7.59 -6.65 -2.66
CA LEU A 27 -8.36 -7.08 -3.84
C LEU A 27 -9.75 -6.43 -3.89
N GLU A 28 -10.40 -6.29 -2.72
CA GLU A 28 -11.73 -5.71 -2.64
C GLU A 28 -11.66 -4.17 -2.56
N PRO A 29 -12.49 -3.44 -3.33
CA PRO A 29 -12.63 -2.00 -3.19
C PRO A 29 -12.96 -1.61 -1.75
N TRP A 30 -12.38 -0.48 -1.30
CA TRP A 30 -12.58 0.06 0.05
C TRP A 30 -11.99 -0.77 1.19
N SER A 31 -11.21 -1.81 0.87
CA SER A 31 -10.25 -2.38 1.82
C SER A 31 -9.33 -1.28 2.33
N ALA A 32 -9.07 -1.28 3.64
CA ALA A 32 -8.24 -0.28 4.30
C ALA A 32 -7.16 -0.95 5.14
N LEU A 33 -5.99 -0.30 5.19
CA LEU A 33 -4.90 -0.63 6.08
C LEU A 33 -4.65 0.56 6.99
N LEU A 34 -4.84 0.38 8.29
CA LEU A 34 -4.52 1.40 9.29
C LEU A 34 -3.14 1.11 9.86
N LEU A 35 -2.24 2.09 9.76
CA LEU A 35 -0.84 1.97 10.16
C LEU A 35 -0.51 2.95 11.28
N ASP A 36 0.20 2.47 12.29
CA ASP A 36 0.90 3.32 13.27
C ASP A 36 2.28 3.66 12.68
N ASP A 37 2.36 4.78 11.96
CA ASP A 37 3.54 5.21 11.18
C ASP A 37 4.83 5.29 12.03
N ALA A 38 4.71 5.49 13.35
CA ALA A 38 5.86 5.52 14.25
C ALA A 38 6.43 4.13 14.58
N ARG A 39 5.69 3.05 14.30
CA ARG A 39 6.04 1.68 14.68
C ARG A 39 6.24 0.73 13.50
N VAL A 40 5.73 1.08 12.32
CA VAL A 40 5.76 0.17 11.18
C VAL A 40 6.33 0.85 9.94
N MET A 41 7.09 0.08 9.19
CA MET A 41 7.46 0.41 7.82
C MET A 41 6.55 -0.36 6.86
N HIS A 42 6.20 0.24 5.74
CA HIS A 42 5.38 -0.43 4.74
C HIS A 42 5.90 -0.19 3.33
N GLU A 43 5.71 -1.18 2.46
CA GLU A 43 6.03 -1.10 1.05
C GLU A 43 4.92 -1.75 0.21
N THR A 44 4.95 -1.47 -1.09
CA THR A 44 4.10 -2.17 -2.07
C THR A 44 4.99 -2.72 -3.18
N THR A 45 4.84 -4.00 -3.50
CA THR A 45 5.62 -4.62 -4.57
C THR A 45 5.32 -3.98 -5.93
N PRO A 46 6.28 -4.01 -6.88
CA PRO A 46 6.05 -3.52 -8.23
C PRO A 46 4.80 -4.14 -8.85
N ARG A 47 4.10 -3.36 -9.67
CA ARG A 47 2.93 -3.82 -10.45
C ARG A 47 3.36 -4.18 -11.85
N GLN A 48 2.69 -5.17 -12.43
CA GLN A 48 2.88 -5.55 -13.83
C GLN A 48 1.50 -5.71 -14.50
N PRO A 49 1.33 -5.27 -15.75
CA PRO A 49 0.14 -5.62 -16.52
C PRO A 49 -0.04 -7.13 -16.61
N GLU A 50 -1.26 -7.62 -16.52
CA GLU A 50 -1.57 -9.04 -16.73
C GLU A 50 -1.52 -9.43 -18.21
N ASP A 51 -1.91 -8.49 -19.08
CA ASP A 51 -1.70 -8.56 -20.52
C ASP A 51 -0.75 -7.43 -20.94
N PRO A 52 0.44 -7.72 -21.50
CA PRO A 52 1.38 -6.69 -21.96
C PRO A 52 0.84 -5.74 -23.03
N GLN A 53 -0.26 -6.10 -23.71
CA GLN A 53 -0.91 -5.26 -24.72
C GLN A 53 -2.00 -4.35 -24.16
N VAL A 54 -2.39 -4.54 -22.89
CA VAL A 54 -3.48 -3.78 -22.24
C VAL A 54 -2.92 -2.96 -21.07
N LEU A 55 -3.40 -1.73 -20.93
CA LEU A 55 -3.03 -0.91 -19.77
C LEU A 55 -3.76 -1.41 -18.53
N GLY A 56 -3.00 -1.73 -17.49
CA GLY A 56 -3.52 -2.06 -16.16
C GLY A 56 -3.31 -0.91 -15.16
N HIS A 57 -4.16 -0.84 -14.14
CA HIS A 57 -4.05 0.17 -13.08
C HIS A 57 -4.36 -0.39 -11.68
N ARG A 58 -3.85 0.32 -10.66
CA ARG A 58 -4.21 0.14 -9.25
C ARG A 58 -4.27 1.52 -8.61
N ASP A 59 -5.46 1.92 -8.23
CA ASP A 59 -5.68 3.18 -7.53
C ASP A 59 -5.42 2.98 -6.03
N THR A 60 -5.06 4.05 -5.33
CA THR A 60 -4.93 4.09 -3.86
C THR A 60 -5.17 5.50 -3.34
N LEU A 61 -5.72 5.61 -2.14
CA LEU A 61 -5.87 6.86 -1.39
C LEU A 61 -5.04 6.71 -0.13
N VAL A 62 -4.06 7.59 0.03
CA VAL A 62 -3.22 7.63 1.22
C VAL A 62 -3.66 8.83 2.05
N LEU A 63 -4.01 8.56 3.31
CA LEU A 63 -4.36 9.59 4.29
C LEU A 63 -3.33 9.55 5.42
N THR A 64 -2.62 10.65 5.63
CA THR A 64 -1.66 10.80 6.71
C THR A 64 -2.23 11.69 7.81
N TYR A 65 -2.13 11.22 9.05
CA TYR A 65 -2.59 11.96 10.22
C TYR A 65 -1.37 12.32 11.06
N ARG A 66 -1.14 13.62 11.25
CA ARG A 66 -0.05 14.14 12.07
C ARG A 66 -0.60 15.09 13.11
N LYS A 67 -0.21 14.92 14.36
CA LYS A 67 -0.58 15.83 15.44
C LYS A 67 -0.01 17.22 15.16
N GLU A 68 -0.73 18.26 15.56
CA GLU A 68 -0.28 19.67 15.61
C GLU A 68 -0.10 20.38 14.25
N GLY A 69 -0.01 19.64 13.13
CA GLY A 69 0.00 20.23 11.80
C GLY A 69 0.68 19.36 10.75
N PHE A 70 0.67 19.85 9.50
CA PHE A 70 1.36 19.20 8.38
C PHE A 70 2.87 19.11 8.62
N GLN A 71 3.52 18.17 7.93
CA GLN A 71 4.97 18.13 7.87
C GLN A 71 5.44 19.33 7.03
N ALA A 72 6.22 20.21 7.67
CA ALA A 72 6.82 21.39 7.05
C ALA A 72 8.35 21.25 7.05
N PRO A 73 9.07 21.97 6.15
CA PRO A 73 10.53 21.99 6.09
C PRO A 73 11.20 22.45 7.39
#